data_AF-A0A945JIG0-F1
#
_entry.id   AF-A0A945JIG0-F1
#
_cell.length_a   1.000
_cell.length_b   1.000
_cell.length_c   1.000
_cell.angle_alpha   90.00
_cell.angle_beta   90.00
_cell.angle_gamma   90.00
#
_symmetry.space_group_name_H-M   'P 1'
#
loop_
_entity.id
_entity.type
_entity.pdbx_description
1 polymer ?
#
loop_
_entity_poly.entity_id
_entity_poly.type
_entity_poly.pdbx_seq_one_letter_code
_entity_poly.pdbx_strand_id
1 'polypeptide(L)'
;MQKTLLICCGATAREVLAIVEGNGMGHMQVESLPAGLHNTPQFIPERVREKIRANRDQFERILVLYSDCGTGGRLQAVLDEEGVEGLGGAHCYEMYAGAAAFASITDEEIGCFFLTDYLTRHFERLVIQGLGLDRHPELRDSYFGNYKKILYLAQ
;
A
#
# COMPACT_ATOMS: atom_id res chain seq x y z
N MET A 1 11.38 -14.34 21.44
CA MET A 1 11.27 -13.22 20.47
C MET A 1 9.92 -12.55 20.71
N GLN A 2 9.88 -11.23 20.64
CA GLN A 2 8.68 -10.40 20.88
C GLN A 2 7.59 -10.71 19.84
N LYS A 3 6.35 -10.98 20.27
CA LYS A 3 5.25 -11.24 19.33
C LYS A 3 4.90 -9.95 18.56
N THR A 4 5.08 -9.95 17.25
CA THR A 4 4.97 -8.74 16.41
C THR A 4 3.86 -8.86 15.37
N LEU A 5 3.05 -7.82 15.20
CA LEU A 5 2.07 -7.70 14.12
C LEU A 5 2.62 -6.81 13.01
N LEU A 6 2.50 -7.25 11.75
CA LEU A 6 2.78 -6.48 10.56
C LEU A 6 1.44 -6.13 9.89
N ILE A 7 1.12 -4.84 9.78
CA ILE A 7 -0.10 -4.36 9.09
C ILE A 7 0.31 -3.83 7.72
N CYS A 8 -0.19 -4.42 6.63
CA CYS A 8 0.21 -4.09 5.26
C CYS A 8 -0.99 -3.94 4.31
N CYS A 9 -0.70 -3.53 3.07
CA CYS A 9 -1.70 -3.53 2.02
C CYS A 9 -1.98 -4.96 1.53
N GLY A 10 -3.23 -5.28 1.21
CA GLY A 10 -3.58 -6.56 0.58
C GLY A 10 -2.82 -6.82 -0.73
N ALA A 11 -2.34 -5.77 -1.41
CA ALA A 11 -1.52 -5.88 -2.62
C ALA A 11 -0.05 -6.27 -2.36
N THR A 12 0.43 -6.12 -1.12
CA THR A 12 1.81 -6.45 -0.72
C THR A 12 1.87 -7.59 0.30
N ALA A 13 0.70 -8.04 0.80
CA ALA A 13 0.59 -9.03 1.85
C ALA A 13 1.24 -10.38 1.49
N ARG A 14 1.15 -10.80 0.22
CA ARG A 14 1.77 -12.05 -0.26
C ARG A 14 3.28 -11.99 -0.12
N GLU A 15 3.89 -10.90 -0.54
CA GLU A 15 5.34 -10.70 -0.50
C GLU A 15 5.83 -10.59 0.96
N VAL A 16 5.09 -9.86 1.81
CA VAL A 16 5.40 -9.79 3.25
C VAL A 16 5.33 -11.17 3.91
N LEU A 17 4.29 -11.95 3.62
CA LEU A 17 4.16 -13.33 4.13
C LEU A 17 5.32 -14.22 3.66
N ALA A 18 5.68 -14.16 2.38
CA ALA A 18 6.80 -14.93 1.84
C ALA A 18 8.13 -14.60 2.54
N ILE A 19 8.36 -13.32 2.87
CA ILE A 19 9.54 -12.90 3.65
C ILE A 19 9.48 -13.47 5.07
N VAL A 20 8.35 -13.36 5.76
CA VAL A 20 8.17 -13.88 7.12
C VAL A 20 8.40 -15.38 7.19
N GLU A 21 7.77 -16.14 6.29
CA GLU A 21 7.86 -17.60 6.24
C GLU A 21 9.24 -18.07 5.79
N GLY A 22 9.78 -17.48 4.71
CA GLY A 22 11.07 -17.86 4.14
C GLY A 22 12.26 -17.63 5.07
N ASN A 23 12.13 -16.72 6.04
CA ASN A 23 13.15 -16.44 7.05
C ASN A 23 12.82 -17.06 8.42
N GLY A 24 11.79 -17.89 8.53
CA GLY A 24 11.43 -18.56 9.79
C GLY A 24 10.99 -17.60 10.91
N MET A 25 10.44 -16.42 10.56
CA MET A 25 10.03 -15.38 11.51
C MET A 25 8.66 -15.67 12.14
N GLY A 26 8.45 -16.88 12.65
CA GLY A 26 7.15 -17.35 13.17
C GLY A 26 6.60 -16.61 14.40
N HIS A 27 7.35 -15.66 14.95
CA HIS A 27 6.90 -14.73 15.98
C HIS A 27 6.19 -13.48 15.40
N MET A 28 6.19 -13.33 14.07
CA MET A 28 5.53 -12.26 13.35
C MET A 28 4.22 -12.77 12.73
N GLN A 29 3.15 -11.99 12.87
CA GLN A 29 1.87 -12.22 12.19
C GLN A 29 1.64 -11.10 11.16
N VAL A 30 1.10 -11.45 10.00
CA VAL A 30 0.76 -10.48 8.95
C VAL A 30 -0.75 -10.32 8.90
N GLU A 31 -1.20 -9.08 8.98
CA GLU A 31 -2.56 -8.70 8.63
C GLU A 31 -2.56 -7.64 7.54
N SER A 32 -3.64 -7.64 6.74
CA SER A 32 -3.78 -6.69 5.65
C SER A 32 -5.10 -5.93 5.70
N LEU A 33 -5.10 -4.77 5.04
CA LEU A 33 -6.31 -4.05 4.68
C LEU A 33 -6.63 -4.24 3.18
N PRO A 34 -7.89 -4.08 2.77
CA PRO A 34 -8.28 -4.26 1.37
C PRO A 34 -7.53 -3.32 0.42
N ALA A 35 -6.94 -3.87 -0.64
CA ALA A 35 -6.19 -3.08 -1.64
C ALA A 35 -7.03 -1.98 -2.31
N GLY A 36 -8.35 -2.20 -2.46
CA GLY A 36 -9.28 -1.24 -3.06
C GLY A 36 -9.40 0.10 -2.31
N LEU A 37 -8.89 0.22 -1.08
CA LEU A 37 -8.82 1.49 -0.37
C LEU A 37 -7.98 2.55 -1.12
N HIS A 38 -7.13 2.18 -2.07
CA HIS A 38 -6.34 3.13 -2.87
C HIS A 38 -7.21 3.97 -3.82
N ASN A 39 -8.45 3.57 -4.11
CA ASN A 39 -9.40 4.42 -4.82
C ASN A 39 -10.04 5.47 -3.88
N THR A 40 -9.90 5.30 -2.57
CA THR A 40 -10.41 6.19 -1.53
C THR A 40 -9.39 6.33 -0.38
N PRO A 41 -8.19 6.85 -0.67
CA PRO A 41 -7.05 6.80 0.26
C PRO A 41 -7.33 7.54 1.57
N GLN A 42 -8.29 8.47 1.59
CA GLN A 42 -8.72 9.16 2.80
C GLN A 42 -9.18 8.26 3.95
N PHE A 43 -9.58 7.02 3.66
CA PHE A 43 -10.00 6.05 4.68
C PHE A 43 -8.86 5.18 5.20
N ILE A 44 -7.70 5.14 4.53
CA ILE A 44 -6.56 4.32 4.96
C ILE A 44 -6.14 4.63 6.41
N PRO A 45 -5.96 5.90 6.84
CA PRO A 45 -5.45 6.20 8.17
C PRO A 45 -6.33 5.64 9.29
N GLU A 46 -7.65 5.85 9.22
CA GLU A 46 -8.56 5.36 10.26
C GLU A 46 -8.67 3.82 10.24
N ARG A 47 -8.65 3.19 9.07
CA ARG A 47 -8.64 1.72 8.97
C ARG A 47 -7.37 1.10 9.56
N VAL A 48 -6.23 1.78 9.40
CA VAL A 48 -4.97 1.38 10.06
C VAL A 48 -5.10 1.54 11.57
N ARG A 49 -5.64 2.67 12.06
CA ARG A 49 -5.88 2.91 13.48
C ARG A 49 -6.76 1.83 14.11
N GLU A 50 -7.90 1.53 13.50
CA GLU A 50 -8.81 0.47 13.96
C GLU A 50 -8.08 -0.86 14.12
N LYS A 51 -7.24 -1.21 13.14
CA LYS A 51 -6.44 -2.44 13.14
C LYS A 51 -5.38 -2.46 14.23
N ILE A 52 -4.68 -1.34 14.45
CA ILE A 52 -3.71 -1.19 15.54
C ILE A 52 -4.41 -1.42 16.88
N ARG A 53 -5.51 -0.70 17.14
CA ARG A 53 -6.24 -0.74 18.41
C ARG A 53 -6.82 -2.13 18.69
N ALA A 54 -7.38 -2.79 17.69
CA ALA A 54 -7.93 -4.14 17.83
C ALA A 54 -6.89 -5.20 18.24
N ASN A 55 -5.60 -4.93 18.00
CA ASN A 55 -4.51 -5.89 18.21
C ASN A 55 -3.55 -5.49 19.33
N ARG A 56 -3.71 -4.30 19.93
CA ARG A 56 -2.76 -3.77 20.92
C ARG A 56 -2.60 -4.65 22.16
N ASP A 57 -3.65 -5.34 22.57
CA ASP A 57 -3.60 -6.23 23.75
C ASP A 57 -3.01 -7.61 23.43
N GLN A 58 -2.81 -7.95 22.15
CA GLN A 58 -2.42 -9.29 21.69
C GLN A 58 -0.98 -9.37 21.19
N PHE A 59 -0.36 -8.23 20.92
CA PHE A 59 0.97 -8.11 20.34
C PHE A 59 1.80 -7.12 21.12
N GLU A 60 3.05 -7.49 21.38
CA GLU A 60 4.00 -6.64 22.10
C GLU A 60 4.57 -5.53 21.19
N ARG A 61 4.55 -5.74 19.87
CA ARG A 61 4.95 -4.75 18.87
C ARG A 61 4.03 -4.78 17.66
N ILE A 62 3.73 -3.61 17.10
CA ILE A 62 2.98 -3.45 15.86
C ILE A 62 3.80 -2.58 14.91
N LEU A 63 4.01 -3.06 13.69
CA LEU A 63 4.69 -2.36 12.61
C LEU A 63 3.71 -2.16 11.45
N VAL A 64 3.66 -0.94 10.92
CA VAL A 64 2.81 -0.60 9.79
C VAL A 64 3.64 -0.53 8.51
N LEU A 65 3.48 -1.55 7.67
CA LEU A 65 4.12 -1.67 6.35
C LEU A 65 3.25 -1.00 5.27
N TYR A 66 2.82 0.22 5.56
CA TYR A 66 2.18 1.14 4.63
C TYR A 66 3.07 2.36 4.45
N SER A 67 3.18 2.81 3.20
CA SER A 67 3.61 4.17 2.88
C SER A 67 2.41 5.13 2.85
N ASP A 68 2.65 6.42 2.66
CA ASP A 68 1.59 7.43 2.66
C ASP A 68 0.49 7.14 1.63
N CYS A 69 0.85 6.69 0.41
CA CYS A 69 -0.08 6.22 -0.61
C CYS A 69 -1.23 7.19 -0.92
N GLY A 70 -0.95 8.49 -0.93
CA GLY A 70 -1.92 9.53 -1.23
C GLY A 70 -2.80 9.94 -0.04
N THR A 71 -2.41 9.59 1.19
CA THR A 71 -3.10 10.10 2.38
C THR A 71 -2.71 11.55 2.71
N GLY A 72 -1.60 12.06 2.17
CA GLY A 72 -1.16 13.44 2.36
C GLY A 72 -0.59 13.69 3.76
N GLY A 73 0.15 12.71 4.30
CA GLY A 73 0.75 12.73 5.63
C GLY A 73 -0.17 12.31 6.77
N ARG A 74 -1.47 12.10 6.49
CA ARG A 74 -2.46 11.72 7.51
C ARG A 74 -2.20 10.34 8.11
N LEU A 75 -1.66 9.39 7.33
CA LEU A 75 -1.26 8.11 7.89
C LEU A 75 -0.16 8.29 8.93
N GLN A 76 0.88 9.07 8.63
CA GLN A 76 1.97 9.33 9.58
C GLN A 76 1.46 9.93 10.89
N ALA A 77 0.55 10.91 10.82
CA ALA A 77 -0.06 11.49 12.01
C ALA A 77 -0.78 10.44 12.88
N VAL A 78 -1.50 9.50 12.25
CA VAL A 78 -2.12 8.37 12.97
C VAL A 78 -1.08 7.48 13.63
N LEU A 79 0.03 7.16 12.94
CA LEU A 79 1.10 6.32 13.50
C LEU A 79 1.78 6.99 14.70
N ASP A 80 2.03 8.30 14.61
CA ASP A 80 2.61 9.11 15.68
C ASP A 80 1.67 9.15 16.90
N GLU A 81 0.37 9.40 16.69
CA GLU A 81 -0.65 9.39 17.75
C GLU A 81 -0.77 8.03 18.45
N GLU A 82 -0.69 6.95 17.70
CA GLU A 82 -0.73 5.59 18.24
C GLU A 82 0.66 5.13 18.76
N GLY A 83 1.73 5.89 18.54
CA GLY A 83 3.09 5.53 18.94
C GLY A 83 3.56 4.19 18.35
N VAL A 84 3.23 3.94 17.08
CA VAL A 84 3.65 2.74 16.34
C VAL A 84 4.61 3.11 15.22
N GLU A 85 5.55 2.20 14.90
CA GLU A 85 6.50 2.42 13.82
C GLU A 85 5.86 2.09 12.46
N GLY A 86 6.09 2.97 11.48
CA GLY A 86 5.70 2.78 10.09
C GLY A 86 6.91 2.63 9.19
N LEU A 87 6.69 2.04 8.01
CA LEU A 87 7.72 1.95 6.98
C LEU A 87 8.11 3.33 6.41
N GLY A 88 7.17 4.27 6.38
CA GLY A 88 7.34 5.57 5.75
C GLY A 88 7.33 5.49 4.21
N GLY A 89 7.86 6.52 3.57
CA GLY A 89 7.88 6.66 2.11
C GLY A 89 6.58 7.24 1.54
N ALA A 90 6.66 7.69 0.28
CA ALA A 90 5.54 8.35 -0.38
C ALA A 90 4.51 7.33 -0.92
N HIS A 91 4.99 6.20 -1.45
CA HIS A 91 4.15 5.17 -2.04
C HIS A 91 4.74 3.78 -1.83
N CYS A 92 3.87 2.77 -1.69
CA CYS A 92 4.31 1.38 -1.54
C CYS A 92 5.14 0.87 -2.74
N TYR A 93 5.06 1.50 -3.90
CA TYR A 93 5.92 1.20 -5.05
C TYR A 93 7.40 1.50 -4.79
N GLU A 94 7.69 2.47 -3.92
CA GLU A 94 9.04 2.83 -3.48
C GLU A 94 9.75 1.63 -2.83
N MET A 95 8.99 0.76 -2.14
CA MET A 95 9.52 -0.48 -1.56
C MET A 95 10.10 -1.43 -2.61
N TYR A 96 9.48 -1.50 -3.78
CA TYR A 96 9.89 -2.42 -4.85
C TYR A 96 10.98 -1.82 -5.73
N ALA A 97 10.84 -0.53 -6.08
CA ALA A 97 11.81 0.15 -6.93
C ALA A 97 13.10 0.53 -6.16
N GLY A 98 12.99 0.71 -4.84
CA GLY A 98 14.01 1.36 -4.03
C GLY A 98 13.92 2.89 -4.13
N ALA A 99 14.20 3.57 -3.01
CA ALA A 99 14.01 5.02 -2.88
C ALA A 99 14.70 5.85 -3.98
N ALA A 100 15.94 5.52 -4.33
CA ALA A 100 16.70 6.26 -5.34
C ALA A 100 16.09 6.13 -6.75
N ALA A 101 15.69 4.92 -7.15
CA ALA A 101 15.07 4.71 -8.46
C ALA A 101 13.67 5.32 -8.51
N PHE A 102 12.89 5.14 -7.44
CA PHE A 102 11.56 5.75 -7.34
C PHE A 102 11.63 7.28 -7.48
N ALA A 103 12.52 7.93 -6.72
CA ALA A 103 12.75 9.37 -6.81
C ALA A 103 13.13 9.80 -8.23
N SER A 104 14.09 9.11 -8.86
CA SER A 104 14.50 9.41 -10.24
C SER A 104 13.34 9.29 -11.23
N ILE A 105 12.47 8.28 -11.09
CA ILE A 105 11.31 8.08 -11.96
C ILE A 105 10.30 9.21 -11.77
N THR A 106 9.96 9.54 -10.52
CA THR A 106 8.96 10.56 -10.21
C THR A 106 9.43 11.98 -10.54
N ASP A 107 10.74 12.24 -10.42
CA ASP A 107 11.34 13.53 -10.79
C ASP A 107 11.37 13.70 -12.32
N GLU A 108 11.64 12.63 -13.07
CA GLU A 108 11.65 12.68 -14.54
C GLU A 108 10.22 12.76 -15.11
N GLU A 109 9.28 11.98 -14.57
CA GLU A 109 7.90 11.94 -15.05
C GLU A 109 6.91 11.59 -13.93
N ILE A 110 6.31 12.62 -13.34
CA ILE A 110 5.22 12.48 -12.36
C ILE A 110 4.02 11.73 -12.97
N GLY A 111 3.77 11.87 -14.28
CA GLY A 111 2.72 11.17 -15.02
C GLY A 111 3.04 9.70 -15.30
N CYS A 112 3.61 8.98 -14.33
CA CYS A 112 3.88 7.55 -14.42
C CYS A 112 2.77 6.73 -13.74
N PHE A 113 2.17 5.82 -14.48
CA PHE A 113 1.23 4.85 -13.93
C PHE A 113 1.97 3.57 -13.53
N PHE A 114 1.95 3.25 -12.24
CA PHE A 114 2.67 2.10 -11.70
C PHE A 114 1.78 0.85 -11.72
N LEU A 115 2.30 -0.23 -12.30
CA LEU A 115 1.72 -1.56 -12.29
C LEU A 115 2.59 -2.49 -11.46
N THR A 116 1.95 -3.41 -10.75
CA THR A 116 2.62 -4.56 -10.12
C THR A 116 1.92 -5.83 -10.59
N ASP A 117 2.53 -7.00 -10.36
CA ASP A 117 1.90 -8.30 -10.61
C ASP A 117 0.49 -8.38 -10.02
N TYR A 118 0.34 -7.95 -8.76
CA TYR A 118 -0.95 -7.93 -8.09
C TYR A 118 -1.96 -7.05 -8.82
N LEU A 119 -1.59 -5.79 -9.13
CA LEU A 119 -2.51 -4.86 -9.76
C LEU A 119 -2.89 -5.32 -11.17
N THR A 120 -1.96 -5.87 -11.94
CA THR A 120 -2.22 -6.43 -13.28
C THR A 120 -3.21 -7.59 -13.21
N ARG A 121 -3.05 -8.53 -12.27
CA ARG A 121 -3.97 -9.68 -12.10
C ARG A 121 -5.36 -9.25 -11.64
N HIS A 122 -5.46 -8.14 -10.91
CA HIS A 122 -6.71 -7.64 -10.35
C HIS A 122 -7.21 -6.36 -11.02
N PHE A 123 -6.70 -6.02 -12.20
CA PHE A 123 -6.93 -4.74 -12.86
C PHE A 123 -8.42 -4.51 -13.13
N GLU A 124 -9.11 -5.54 -13.61
CA GLU A 124 -10.55 -5.50 -13.87
C GLU A 124 -11.35 -5.10 -12.62
N ARG A 125 -11.04 -5.73 -11.47
CA ARG A 125 -11.76 -5.47 -10.22
C ARG A 125 -11.39 -4.13 -9.60
N LEU A 126 -10.10 -3.83 -9.51
CA LEU A 126 -9.61 -2.69 -8.73
C LEU A 126 -9.63 -1.38 -9.52
N VAL A 127 -9.38 -1.44 -10.83
CA VAL A 127 -9.31 -0.25 -11.69
C VAL A 127 -10.60 -0.10 -12.48
N ILE A 128 -10.98 -1.08 -13.31
CA ILE A 128 -12.17 -0.93 -14.17
C ILE A 128 -13.44 -0.78 -13.33
N GLN A 129 -13.78 -1.79 -12.53
CA GLN A 129 -14.98 -1.78 -11.69
C GLN A 129 -14.84 -0.81 -10.51
N GLY A 130 -13.65 -0.77 -9.90
CA GLY A 130 -13.36 0.05 -8.73
C GLY A 130 -13.39 1.55 -8.98
N LEU A 131 -13.08 2.00 -10.20
CA LEU A 131 -13.24 3.39 -10.63
C LEU A 131 -14.54 3.62 -11.42
N GLY A 132 -15.36 2.57 -11.61
CA GLY A 132 -16.66 2.66 -12.27
C GLY A 132 -16.59 2.82 -13.79
N LEU A 133 -15.47 2.48 -14.43
CA LEU A 133 -15.29 2.56 -15.88
C LEU A 133 -16.15 1.55 -16.66
N ASP A 134 -16.57 0.47 -16.01
CA ASP A 134 -17.55 -0.48 -16.54
C ASP A 134 -18.93 0.17 -16.76
N ARG A 135 -19.26 1.19 -15.95
CA ARG A 135 -20.54 1.93 -16.00
C ARG A 135 -20.41 3.29 -16.69
N HIS A 136 -19.24 3.92 -16.55
CA HIS A 136 -18.91 5.27 -17.00
C HIS A 136 -17.59 5.30 -17.77
N PRO A 137 -17.53 4.68 -18.98
CA PRO A 137 -16.31 4.58 -19.76
C PRO A 137 -15.72 5.94 -20.16
N GLU A 138 -16.54 7.00 -20.22
CA GLU A 138 -16.13 8.37 -20.49
C GLU A 138 -15.14 8.93 -19.47
N LEU A 139 -15.12 8.40 -18.24
CA LEU A 139 -14.19 8.84 -17.19
C LEU A 139 -12.75 8.41 -17.45
N ARG A 140 -12.52 7.45 -18.37
CA ARG A 140 -11.18 6.93 -18.69
C ARG A 140 -10.21 8.06 -19.00
N ASP A 141 -10.58 8.98 -19.87
CA ASP A 141 -9.67 10.03 -20.32
C ASP A 141 -9.44 11.08 -19.21
N SER A 142 -10.41 11.27 -18.31
CA SER A 142 -10.24 12.13 -17.13
C SER A 142 -9.30 11.51 -16.09
N TYR A 143 -9.38 10.20 -15.87
CA TYR A 143 -8.51 9.51 -14.91
C TYR A 143 -7.11 9.27 -15.46
N PHE A 144 -6.99 8.90 -16.74
CA PHE A 144 -5.73 8.42 -17.30
C PHE A 144 -5.08 9.34 -18.33
N GLY A 145 -5.76 10.38 -18.80
CA GLY A 145 -5.28 11.24 -19.90
C GLY A 145 -3.99 12.02 -19.59
N ASN A 146 -3.60 12.11 -18.31
CA ASN A 146 -2.36 12.78 -17.88
C ASN A 146 -1.20 11.81 -17.63
N TYR A 147 -1.41 10.49 -17.68
CA TYR A 147 -0.31 9.54 -17.62
C TYR A 147 0.38 9.44 -18.98
N LYS A 148 1.71 9.51 -18.96
CA LYS A 148 2.56 9.45 -20.17
C LYS A 148 3.42 8.20 -20.22
N LYS A 149 3.66 7.57 -19.06
CA LYS A 149 4.45 6.35 -18.94
C LYS A 149 3.70 5.32 -18.11
N ILE A 150 3.98 4.05 -18.38
CA ILE A 150 3.61 2.94 -17.53
C ILE A 150 4.91 2.31 -17.04
N LEU A 151 5.04 2.14 -15.74
CA LEU A 151 6.13 1.36 -15.14
C LEU A 151 5.55 0.09 -14.54
N TYR A 152 6.07 -1.05 -14.98
CA TYR A 152 5.72 -2.34 -14.41
C TYR A 152 6.82 -2.84 -13.48
N LEU A 153 6.46 -3.04 -12.22
CA LEU A 153 7.30 -3.56 -11.14
C LEU A 153 6.97 -5.05 -10.95
N ALA A 154 7.79 -5.93 -11.53
CA ALA A 154 7.64 -7.36 -11.42
C ALA A 154 7.95 -7.85 -9.98
N GLN A 155 7.12 -8.76 -9.45
CA GLN A 155 7.18 -9.26 -8.05
C GLN A 155 7.37 -10.78 -7.97
#